data_AF-A0A534MUT3-F1
#
_entry.id   AF-A0A534MUT3-F1
#
_cell.length_a   1.000
_cell.length_b   1.000
_cell.length_c   1.000
_cell.angle_alpha   90.00
_cell.angle_beta   90.00
_cell.angle_gamma   90.00
#
_symmetry.space_group_name_H-M   'P 1'
#
loop_
_entity.id
_entity.type
_entity.pdbx_description
1 polymer ?
#
loop_
_entity_poly.entity_id
_entity_poly.type
_entity_poly.pdbx_seq_one_letter_code
_entity_poly.pdbx_strand_id
1 'polypeptide(L)'
;RYFASILGPTTPNRLFSIAGQAGGLTTNPIHGLEVDFPTIFDQLDARGISWRYYGIANELETTTLLQLRHVVSNPAMSSKVIPLSMLARDIRSDDLPSVTYIDPNGFLAADLQINEHPPGNVTTGQTWTESVVQSIMTSSMWASCVIILTWDESGGFYDHVPPPQVDQWGYGFRVPMLAISPFSRRGSIDHDVMDHTSILKFIARNWNLPALTPREALASDMMSIFDFPGVNGGNLMGSSLRGERTNAPRLQAERAYPSDILRREGIGPSVGPCGDIHPEARFTLSRGDRREARVDGCVRRAVDSG
;
A
#
# COMPACT_ATOMS: atom_id res chain seq x y z
N ARG A 1 6.01 8.75 7.75
CA ARG A 1 5.06 9.33 6.76
C ARG A 1 5.04 8.45 5.51
N TYR A 2 3.93 7.77 5.24
CA TYR A 2 3.85 6.76 4.19
C TYR A 2 2.93 7.22 3.05
N PHE A 3 3.39 7.08 1.81
CA PHE A 3 2.69 7.54 0.60
C PHE A 3 2.42 6.36 -0.34
N ALA A 4 1.34 6.44 -1.11
CA ALA A 4 1.24 5.66 -2.34
C ALA A 4 2.43 5.99 -3.24
N SER A 5 2.97 5.01 -3.95
CA SER A 5 4.22 5.18 -4.71
C SER A 5 4.07 6.08 -5.93
N ILE A 6 2.83 6.19 -6.44
CA ILE A 6 2.43 7.09 -7.52
C ILE A 6 1.01 7.60 -7.27
N LEU A 7 0.73 8.81 -7.76
CA LEU A 7 -0.65 9.31 -7.85
C LEU A 7 -1.39 8.52 -8.93
N GLY A 8 -2.06 7.45 -8.53
CA GLY A 8 -2.75 6.55 -9.45
C GLY A 8 -3.52 5.46 -8.71
N PRO A 9 -4.24 4.62 -9.47
CA PRO A 9 -5.08 3.57 -8.90
C PRO A 9 -4.25 2.34 -8.46
N THR A 10 -4.94 1.27 -8.10
CA THR A 10 -4.40 0.02 -7.56
C THR A 10 -3.22 -0.58 -8.34
N THR A 11 -3.38 -0.85 -9.64
CA THR A 11 -2.40 -1.63 -10.41
C THR A 11 -0.99 -1.04 -10.39
N PRO A 12 -0.78 0.25 -10.74
CA PRO A 12 0.57 0.81 -10.71
C PRO A 12 1.17 0.83 -9.29
N ASN A 13 0.37 1.09 -8.24
CA ASN A 13 0.87 1.05 -6.87
C ASN A 13 1.22 -0.37 -6.39
N ARG A 14 0.44 -1.38 -6.77
CA ARG A 14 0.79 -2.80 -6.54
C ARG A 14 2.05 -3.22 -7.30
N LEU A 15 2.29 -2.70 -8.51
CA LEU A 15 3.55 -2.97 -9.22
C LEU A 15 4.74 -2.34 -8.49
N PHE A 16 4.61 -1.13 -7.95
CA PHE A 16 5.65 -0.56 -7.09
C PHE A 16 5.90 -1.40 -5.83
N SER A 17 4.89 -2.02 -5.22
CA SER A 17 5.05 -2.82 -4.01
C SER A 17 5.71 -4.20 -4.22
N ILE A 18 5.78 -4.69 -5.46
CA ILE A 18 6.41 -5.98 -5.81
C ILE A 18 7.65 -5.85 -6.69
N ALA A 19 7.82 -4.73 -7.41
CA ALA A 19 8.88 -4.55 -8.40
C ALA A 19 9.57 -3.17 -8.37
N GLY A 20 9.11 -2.24 -7.55
CA GLY A 20 9.72 -0.91 -7.42
C GLY A 20 9.53 0.00 -8.64
N GLN A 21 8.63 -0.37 -9.56
CA GLN A 21 8.26 0.40 -10.75
C GLN A 21 6.92 -0.09 -11.31
N ALA A 22 6.27 0.75 -12.14
CA ALA A 22 5.05 0.41 -12.87
C ALA A 22 5.24 0.31 -14.40
N GLY A 23 6.48 0.35 -14.90
CA GLY A 23 6.75 0.30 -16.35
C GLY A 23 6.12 1.45 -17.15
N GLY A 24 5.86 2.60 -16.51
CA GLY A 24 5.18 3.75 -17.12
C GLY A 24 3.65 3.71 -17.02
N LEU A 25 3.06 2.66 -16.44
CA LEU A 25 1.62 2.62 -16.18
C LEU A 25 1.22 3.63 -15.11
N THR A 26 0.18 4.41 -15.40
CA THR A 26 -0.43 5.37 -14.47
C THR A 26 -1.92 5.09 -14.21
N THR A 27 -2.47 4.04 -14.84
CA THR A 27 -3.89 3.66 -14.74
C THR A 27 -4.03 2.14 -14.60
N ASN A 28 -5.20 1.67 -14.20
CA ASN A 28 -5.53 0.24 -14.23
C ASN A 28 -5.75 -0.18 -15.70
N PRO A 29 -4.99 -1.15 -16.23
CA PRO A 29 -5.20 -1.63 -17.59
C PRO A 29 -6.44 -2.52 -17.66
N ILE A 30 -7.18 -2.45 -18.77
CA ILE A 30 -8.42 -3.20 -18.99
C ILE A 30 -8.15 -4.53 -19.73
N HIS A 31 -7.05 -4.63 -20.48
CA HIS A 31 -6.71 -5.79 -21.32
C HIS A 31 -5.51 -6.60 -20.78
N GLY A 32 -5.28 -6.55 -19.46
CA GLY A 32 -4.13 -7.17 -18.81
C GLY A 32 -2.88 -6.29 -18.84
N LEU A 33 -1.82 -6.75 -18.17
CA LEU A 33 -0.55 -6.03 -18.12
C LEU A 33 0.26 -6.24 -19.40
N GLU A 34 0.60 -5.12 -20.06
CA GLU A 34 1.57 -5.09 -21.17
C GLU A 34 3.02 -4.84 -20.69
N VAL A 35 3.23 -4.84 -19.37
CA VAL A 35 4.54 -4.67 -18.74
C VAL A 35 5.02 -5.98 -18.15
N ASP A 36 6.34 -6.16 -18.15
CA ASP A 36 6.97 -7.38 -17.67
C ASP A 36 8.40 -7.05 -17.23
N PHE A 37 8.70 -7.28 -15.95
CA PHE A 37 10.00 -6.98 -15.34
C PHE A 37 10.19 -7.83 -14.08
N PRO A 38 11.44 -8.05 -13.63
CA PRO A 38 11.71 -8.78 -12.40
C PRO A 38 11.02 -8.14 -11.18
N THR A 39 10.57 -9.01 -10.29
CA THR A 39 9.97 -8.67 -9.00
C THR A 39 10.89 -9.10 -7.86
N ILE A 40 10.51 -8.75 -6.63
CA ILE A 40 11.19 -9.23 -5.42
C ILE A 40 11.13 -10.76 -5.33
N PHE A 41 10.08 -11.38 -5.86
CA PHE A 41 9.88 -12.82 -5.82
C PHE A 41 10.90 -13.58 -6.70
N ASP A 42 11.33 -12.99 -7.82
CA ASP A 42 12.42 -13.53 -8.63
C ASP A 42 13.74 -13.58 -7.85
N GLN A 43 14.02 -12.53 -7.06
CA GLN A 43 15.23 -12.48 -6.23
C GLN A 43 15.16 -13.46 -5.06
N LEU A 44 13.99 -13.61 -4.44
CA LEU A 44 13.76 -14.58 -3.37
C LEU A 44 13.94 -16.01 -3.90
N ASP A 45 13.40 -16.32 -5.08
CA ASP A 45 13.61 -17.61 -5.72
C ASP A 45 15.07 -17.87 -6.07
N ALA A 46 15.76 -16.90 -6.65
CA ALA A 46 17.19 -17.01 -6.99
C ALA A 46 18.08 -17.27 -5.75
N ARG A 47 17.63 -16.87 -4.55
CA ARG A 47 18.34 -17.09 -3.28
C ARG A 47 17.79 -18.25 -2.45
N GLY A 48 16.78 -18.98 -2.93
CA GLY A 48 16.14 -20.07 -2.20
C GLY A 48 15.44 -19.61 -0.91
N ILE A 49 14.99 -18.36 -0.86
CA ILE A 49 14.23 -17.82 0.27
C ILE A 49 12.76 -18.14 0.04
N SER A 50 12.12 -18.76 1.03
CA SER A 50 10.73 -19.16 0.89
C SER A 50 9.81 -17.93 0.83
N TRP A 51 8.86 -17.95 -0.11
CA TRP A 51 7.82 -16.94 -0.21
C TRP A 51 6.52 -17.53 -0.73
N ARG A 52 5.41 -16.85 -0.38
CA ARG A 52 4.07 -17.09 -0.94
C ARG A 52 3.32 -15.77 -1.07
N TYR A 53 2.43 -15.73 -2.05
CA TYR A 53 1.51 -14.63 -2.27
C TYR A 53 0.08 -15.16 -2.11
N TYR A 54 -0.64 -14.70 -1.08
CA TYR A 54 -2.02 -15.08 -0.86
C TYR A 54 -2.94 -14.05 -1.51
N GLY A 55 -3.73 -14.47 -2.49
CA GLY A 55 -4.66 -13.58 -3.18
C GLY A 55 -5.69 -14.33 -4.03
N ILE A 56 -6.48 -13.58 -4.77
CA ILE A 56 -7.44 -14.11 -5.74
C ILE A 56 -6.72 -14.46 -7.04
N ALA A 57 -6.96 -15.68 -7.51
CA ALA A 57 -6.52 -16.20 -8.79
C ALA A 57 -7.64 -17.07 -9.38
N ASN A 58 -8.55 -16.46 -10.14
CA ASN A 58 -9.64 -17.13 -10.82
C ASN A 58 -9.87 -16.55 -12.23
N GLU A 59 -10.82 -17.09 -12.98
CA GLU A 59 -11.10 -16.70 -14.37
C GLU A 59 -11.58 -15.24 -14.53
N LEU A 60 -12.14 -14.66 -13.46
CA LEU A 60 -12.73 -13.33 -13.47
C LEU A 60 -11.77 -12.27 -12.91
N GLU A 61 -11.00 -12.63 -11.89
CA GLU A 61 -10.08 -11.74 -11.20
C GLU A 61 -8.78 -12.45 -10.83
N THR A 62 -7.67 -11.73 -10.98
CA THR A 62 -6.35 -12.26 -10.62
C THR A 62 -5.46 -11.19 -10.02
N THR A 63 -4.63 -11.59 -9.06
CA THR A 63 -3.66 -10.70 -8.42
C THR A 63 -2.67 -10.13 -9.44
N THR A 64 -2.16 -8.91 -9.17
CA THR A 64 -1.21 -8.21 -10.04
C THR A 64 0.02 -9.06 -10.37
N LEU A 65 0.48 -9.88 -9.43
CA LEU A 65 1.64 -10.76 -9.66
C LEU A 65 1.38 -11.80 -10.78
N LEU A 66 0.17 -12.37 -10.85
CA LEU A 66 -0.25 -13.32 -11.89
C LEU A 66 -0.67 -12.64 -13.21
N GLN A 67 -0.46 -11.34 -13.34
CA GLN A 67 -0.61 -10.65 -14.62
C GLN A 67 0.74 -10.45 -15.32
N LEU A 68 1.86 -10.68 -14.63
CA LEU A 68 3.21 -10.63 -15.21
C LEU A 68 3.50 -11.94 -15.96
N ARG A 69 3.88 -11.83 -17.24
CA ARG A 69 3.98 -13.00 -18.12
C ARG A 69 5.06 -13.98 -17.66
N HIS A 70 6.19 -13.49 -17.16
CA HIS A 70 7.25 -14.37 -16.66
C HIS A 70 6.82 -15.19 -15.44
N VAL A 71 5.94 -14.65 -14.59
CA VAL A 71 5.41 -15.38 -13.43
C VAL A 71 4.44 -16.46 -13.89
N VAL A 72 3.49 -16.11 -14.75
CA VAL A 72 2.45 -17.05 -15.21
C VAL A 72 3.07 -18.19 -16.03
N SER A 73 4.05 -17.89 -16.87
CA SER A 73 4.75 -18.90 -17.68
C SER A 73 5.74 -19.76 -16.91
N ASN A 74 6.00 -19.47 -15.63
CA ASN A 74 6.87 -20.24 -14.76
C ASN A 74 6.05 -20.99 -13.68
N PRO A 75 5.78 -22.30 -13.87
CA PRO A 75 5.00 -23.09 -12.91
C PRO A 75 5.55 -23.09 -11.48
N ALA A 76 6.87 -22.95 -11.31
CA ALA A 76 7.49 -22.94 -9.99
C ALA A 76 7.22 -21.63 -9.22
N MET A 77 6.97 -20.52 -9.93
CA MET A 77 6.57 -19.25 -9.33
C MET A 77 5.06 -19.17 -9.18
N SER A 78 4.30 -19.48 -10.23
CA SER A 78 2.83 -19.39 -10.18
C SER A 78 2.21 -20.33 -9.14
N SER A 79 2.82 -21.49 -8.87
CA SER A 79 2.37 -22.39 -7.80
C SER A 79 2.55 -21.84 -6.37
N LYS A 80 3.27 -20.72 -6.19
CA LYS A 80 3.46 -20.04 -4.90
C LYS A 80 2.46 -18.90 -4.70
N VAL A 81 1.60 -18.65 -5.68
CA VAL A 81 0.42 -17.80 -5.52
C VAL A 81 -0.73 -18.69 -5.03
N ILE A 82 -1.09 -18.52 -3.78
CA ILE A 82 -2.01 -19.40 -3.06
C ILE A 82 -3.37 -18.73 -2.93
N PRO A 83 -4.50 -19.46 -3.08
CA PRO A 83 -5.82 -18.91 -2.81
C PRO A 83 -5.89 -18.33 -1.40
N LEU A 84 -6.44 -17.12 -1.27
CA LEU A 84 -6.58 -16.43 0.02
C LEU A 84 -7.29 -17.28 1.10
N SER A 85 -8.21 -18.15 0.70
CA SER A 85 -8.93 -19.08 1.59
C SER A 85 -8.01 -20.06 2.36
N MET A 86 -6.79 -20.28 1.89
CA MET A 86 -5.80 -21.14 2.54
C MET A 86 -5.07 -20.45 3.70
N LEU A 87 -5.06 -19.12 3.72
CA LEU A 87 -4.26 -18.33 4.67
C LEU A 87 -4.54 -18.72 6.13
N ALA A 88 -5.81 -18.84 6.52
CA ALA A 88 -6.19 -19.19 7.88
C ALA A 88 -5.75 -20.61 8.28
N ARG A 89 -5.67 -21.55 7.31
CA ARG A 89 -5.12 -22.89 7.55
C ARG A 89 -3.62 -22.78 7.79
N ASP A 90 -2.90 -22.08 6.92
CA ASP A 90 -1.44 -22.04 6.93
C ASP A 90 -0.91 -21.28 8.17
N ILE A 91 -1.60 -20.22 8.62
CA ILE A 91 -1.31 -19.56 9.90
C ILE A 91 -1.47 -20.54 11.07
N ARG A 92 -2.58 -21.29 11.13
CA ARG A 92 -2.83 -22.27 12.21
C ARG A 92 -1.83 -23.42 12.24
N SER A 93 -1.22 -23.74 11.10
CA SER A 93 -0.21 -24.79 10.96
C SER A 93 1.22 -24.27 11.09
N ASP A 94 1.41 -22.99 11.42
CA ASP A 94 2.73 -22.32 11.47
C ASP A 94 3.55 -22.50 10.17
N ASP A 95 2.87 -22.51 9.01
CA ASP A 95 3.46 -22.79 7.69
C ASP A 95 3.59 -21.52 6.82
N LEU A 96 3.67 -20.33 7.42
CA LEU A 96 3.96 -19.14 6.62
C LEU A 96 5.45 -19.08 6.22
N PRO A 97 5.77 -18.75 4.96
CA PRO A 97 7.15 -18.62 4.50
C PRO A 97 7.83 -17.34 5.02
N SER A 98 9.15 -17.23 4.78
CA SER A 98 9.96 -16.10 5.22
C SER A 98 9.47 -14.74 4.70
N VAL A 99 8.97 -14.68 3.47
CA VAL A 99 8.29 -13.50 2.90
C VAL A 99 6.87 -13.89 2.50
N THR A 100 5.87 -13.26 3.13
CA THR A 100 4.46 -13.54 2.85
C THR A 100 3.75 -12.27 2.45
N TYR A 101 3.17 -12.24 1.25
CA TYR A 101 2.24 -11.19 0.82
C TYR A 101 0.81 -11.68 1.02
N ILE A 102 -0.04 -10.86 1.62
CA ILE A 102 -1.47 -11.12 1.80
C ILE A 102 -2.22 -9.98 1.15
N ASP A 103 -2.93 -10.29 0.07
CA ASP A 103 -3.63 -9.34 -0.77
C ASP A 103 -5.08 -9.84 -0.90
N PRO A 104 -6.03 -9.30 -0.12
CA PRO A 104 -7.44 -9.56 -0.35
C PRO A 104 -7.94 -8.86 -1.64
N ASN A 105 -7.21 -8.95 -2.75
CA ASN A 105 -7.57 -8.27 -3.99
C ASN A 105 -8.97 -8.65 -4.48
N GLY A 106 -9.58 -7.79 -5.28
CA GLY A 106 -10.85 -8.07 -5.94
C GLY A 106 -11.68 -6.82 -6.10
N PHE A 107 -12.45 -6.76 -7.17
CA PHE A 107 -13.34 -5.66 -7.54
C PHE A 107 -14.77 -6.15 -7.79
N LEU A 108 -14.98 -7.47 -7.82
CA LEU A 108 -16.33 -8.05 -7.86
C LEU A 108 -17.01 -7.91 -6.50
N ALA A 109 -18.34 -7.76 -6.51
CA ALA A 109 -19.14 -7.54 -5.30
C ALA A 109 -18.94 -8.60 -4.21
N ALA A 110 -18.59 -9.84 -4.58
CA ALA A 110 -18.28 -10.91 -3.64
C ALA A 110 -16.95 -10.70 -2.90
N ASP A 111 -15.99 -10.04 -3.55
CA ASP A 111 -14.61 -9.89 -3.09
C ASP A 111 -14.35 -8.55 -2.38
N LEU A 112 -15.22 -7.56 -2.59
CA LEU A 112 -15.22 -6.26 -1.89
C LEU A 112 -15.51 -6.35 -0.38
N GLN A 113 -15.82 -7.54 0.14
CA GLN A 113 -16.25 -7.70 1.54
C GLN A 113 -15.12 -7.46 2.55
N ILE A 114 -13.87 -7.74 2.18
CA ILE A 114 -12.75 -7.82 3.13
C ILE A 114 -11.56 -6.92 2.80
N ASN A 115 -11.59 -6.22 1.66
CA ASN A 115 -10.44 -5.48 1.14
C ASN A 115 -10.55 -3.96 1.27
N GLU A 116 -11.63 -3.50 1.91
CA GLU A 116 -11.94 -2.10 2.18
C GLU A 116 -12.11 -1.22 0.94
N HIS A 117 -12.11 -1.79 -0.27
CA HIS A 117 -12.36 -1.06 -1.49
C HIS A 117 -13.84 -0.64 -1.56
N PRO A 118 -14.17 0.64 -1.84
CA PRO A 118 -15.55 1.07 -2.01
C PRO A 118 -16.28 0.31 -3.13
N PRO A 119 -17.58 0.00 -3.00
CA PRO A 119 -18.49 0.31 -1.88
C PRO A 119 -18.45 -0.69 -0.70
N GLY A 120 -17.40 -1.51 -0.57
CA GLY A 120 -17.22 -2.46 0.52
C GLY A 120 -17.31 -1.83 1.92
N ASN A 121 -17.73 -2.62 2.90
CA ASN A 121 -17.86 -2.15 4.28
C ASN A 121 -16.49 -2.17 4.98
N VAL A 122 -15.97 -0.99 5.30
CA VAL A 122 -14.68 -0.82 6.00
C VAL A 122 -14.63 -1.59 7.32
N THR A 123 -15.72 -1.62 8.10
CA THR A 123 -15.77 -2.37 9.37
C THR A 123 -15.56 -3.87 9.15
N THR A 124 -16.10 -4.43 8.06
CA THR A 124 -15.90 -5.84 7.73
C THR A 124 -14.45 -6.12 7.35
N GLY A 125 -13.85 -5.28 6.49
CA GLY A 125 -12.43 -5.38 6.13
C GLY A 125 -11.48 -5.23 7.31
N GLN A 126 -11.76 -4.29 8.21
CA GLN A 126 -10.98 -4.10 9.44
C GLN A 126 -11.09 -5.30 10.38
N THR A 127 -12.30 -5.84 10.57
CA THR A 127 -12.52 -7.04 11.39
C THR A 127 -11.75 -8.24 10.83
N TRP A 128 -11.77 -8.42 9.51
CA TRP A 128 -11.00 -9.48 8.86
C TRP A 128 -9.49 -9.28 9.04
N THR A 129 -8.99 -8.07 8.78
CA THR A 129 -7.57 -7.72 8.95
C THR A 129 -7.09 -7.94 10.38
N GLU A 130 -7.87 -7.48 11.37
CA GLU A 130 -7.61 -7.73 12.80
C GLU A 130 -7.52 -9.24 13.08
N SER A 131 -8.43 -10.05 12.54
CA SER A 131 -8.42 -11.50 12.75
C SER A 131 -7.16 -12.17 12.20
N VAL A 132 -6.64 -11.72 11.05
CA VAL A 132 -5.39 -12.22 10.45
C VAL A 132 -4.21 -11.84 11.33
N VAL A 133 -4.09 -10.56 11.69
CA VAL A 133 -3.01 -10.05 12.55
C VAL A 133 -3.01 -10.78 13.90
N GLN A 134 -4.17 -10.88 14.55
CA GLN A 134 -4.32 -11.56 15.83
C GLN A 134 -3.92 -13.04 15.72
N SER A 135 -4.32 -13.72 14.64
CA SER A 135 -3.95 -15.13 14.42
C SER A 135 -2.43 -15.30 14.33
N ILE A 136 -1.75 -14.42 13.60
CA ILE A 136 -0.27 -14.41 13.51
C ILE A 136 0.33 -14.11 14.89
N MET A 137 -0.18 -13.11 15.62
CA MET A 137 0.32 -12.74 16.96
C MET A 137 0.18 -13.86 18.00
N THR A 138 -0.79 -14.75 17.83
CA THR A 138 -0.99 -15.92 18.71
C THR A 138 -0.25 -17.17 18.26
N SER A 139 0.31 -17.15 17.05
CA SER A 139 1.06 -18.27 16.47
C SER A 139 2.47 -18.39 17.05
N SER A 140 3.16 -19.51 16.82
CA SER A 140 4.56 -19.65 17.26
C SER A 140 5.52 -18.77 16.45
N MET A 141 5.11 -18.36 15.25
CA MET A 141 5.90 -17.50 14.35
C MET A 141 6.04 -16.07 14.87
N TRP A 142 5.13 -15.60 15.74
CA TRP A 142 5.06 -14.22 16.20
C TRP A 142 6.37 -13.68 16.75
N ALA A 143 7.11 -14.50 17.52
CA ALA A 143 8.34 -14.10 18.20
C ALA A 143 9.44 -13.57 17.26
N SER A 144 9.34 -13.89 15.96
CA SER A 144 10.26 -13.47 14.91
C SER A 144 9.58 -12.72 13.76
N CYS A 145 8.32 -12.31 13.92
CA CYS A 145 7.51 -11.78 12.83
C CYS A 145 7.54 -10.24 12.78
N VAL A 146 7.57 -9.70 11.58
CA VAL A 146 7.25 -8.30 11.27
C VAL A 146 6.06 -8.30 10.33
N ILE A 147 4.95 -7.68 10.76
CA ILE A 147 3.79 -7.44 9.91
C ILE A 147 3.82 -5.98 9.48
N ILE A 148 3.82 -5.74 8.17
CA ILE A 148 3.64 -4.41 7.58
C ILE A 148 2.25 -4.39 6.95
N LEU A 149 1.35 -3.59 7.51
CA LEU A 149 -0.02 -3.41 7.01
C LEU A 149 -0.13 -2.03 6.37
N THR A 150 -0.60 -1.98 5.12
CA THR A 150 -0.82 -0.73 4.38
C THR A 150 -1.87 -0.92 3.30
N TRP A 151 -2.27 0.18 2.66
CA TRP A 151 -3.19 0.20 1.52
C TRP A 151 -2.39 0.50 0.25
N ASP A 152 -2.87 0.03 -0.89
CA ASP A 152 -2.25 0.25 -2.19
C ASP A 152 -2.43 1.70 -2.68
N GLU A 153 -3.58 2.31 -2.41
CA GLU A 153 -3.86 3.69 -2.80
C GLU A 153 -4.86 4.37 -1.85
N SER A 154 -5.23 5.62 -2.13
CA SER A 154 -5.96 6.48 -1.18
C SER A 154 -7.48 6.46 -1.34
N GLY A 155 -8.05 5.67 -2.24
CA GLY A 155 -9.47 5.62 -2.58
C GLY A 155 -10.03 6.91 -3.16
N GLY A 156 -9.16 7.85 -3.57
CA GLY A 156 -9.54 9.21 -3.95
C GLY A 156 -9.96 10.13 -2.77
N PHE A 157 -9.77 9.69 -1.52
CA PHE A 157 -10.04 10.52 -0.35
C PHE A 157 -9.00 11.64 -0.19
N TYR A 158 -9.43 12.77 0.37
CA TYR A 158 -8.58 13.92 0.59
C TYR A 158 -7.49 13.67 1.65
N ASP A 159 -6.25 14.03 1.32
CA ASP A 159 -5.16 14.18 2.29
C ASP A 159 -4.55 15.59 2.17
N HIS A 160 -4.26 16.21 3.31
CA HIS A 160 -3.79 17.60 3.37
C HIS A 160 -2.29 17.77 3.07
N VAL A 161 -1.51 16.68 3.04
CA VAL A 161 -0.06 16.77 2.82
C VAL A 161 0.23 16.62 1.33
N PRO A 162 0.82 17.65 0.69
CA PRO A 162 1.23 17.54 -0.70
C PRO A 162 2.22 16.38 -0.90
N PRO A 163 1.98 15.47 -1.86
CA PRO A 163 2.92 14.39 -2.16
C PRO A 163 4.28 14.92 -2.63
N PRO A 164 5.40 14.42 -2.07
CA PRO A 164 6.74 14.74 -2.55
C PRO A 164 6.96 14.36 -4.03
N GLN A 165 7.74 15.19 -4.72
CA GLN A 165 8.25 14.90 -6.07
C GLN A 165 9.61 14.22 -5.96
N VAL A 166 9.66 12.95 -6.36
CA VAL A 166 10.79 12.03 -6.11
C VAL A 166 11.32 11.39 -7.39
N ASP A 167 10.58 11.53 -8.49
CA ASP A 167 10.94 11.22 -9.87
C ASP A 167 9.97 11.97 -10.80
N GLN A 168 9.85 11.55 -12.07
CA GLN A 168 8.93 12.15 -13.03
C GLN A 168 7.44 11.95 -12.71
N TRP A 169 7.09 11.02 -11.82
CA TRP A 169 5.72 10.70 -11.43
C TRP A 169 5.36 11.28 -10.06
N GLY A 170 6.34 11.36 -9.14
CA GLY A 170 6.12 11.73 -7.76
C GLY A 170 5.39 10.64 -6.97
N TYR A 171 5.21 10.89 -5.67
CA TYR A 171 4.34 10.05 -4.83
C TYR A 171 2.85 10.37 -5.06
N GLY A 172 1.99 9.44 -4.67
CA GLY A 172 0.55 9.67 -4.51
C GLY A 172 0.20 10.22 -3.12
N PHE A 173 -1.10 10.28 -2.81
CA PHE A 173 -1.54 10.67 -1.46
C PHE A 173 -1.02 9.72 -0.38
N ARG A 174 -0.99 10.21 0.86
CA ARG A 174 -0.64 9.37 2.00
C ARG A 174 -1.68 8.26 2.18
N VAL A 175 -1.18 7.08 2.49
CA VAL A 175 -1.98 5.93 2.93
C VAL A 175 -1.48 5.50 4.30
N PRO A 176 -2.33 4.92 5.16
CA PRO A 176 -1.86 4.46 6.45
C PRO A 176 -0.84 3.32 6.29
N MET A 177 0.10 3.24 7.23
CA MET A 177 1.02 2.13 7.34
C MET A 177 1.23 1.83 8.82
N LEU A 178 1.10 0.56 9.17
CA LEU A 178 1.30 0.04 10.52
C LEU A 178 2.39 -1.03 10.48
N ALA A 179 3.34 -0.94 11.40
CA ALA A 179 4.35 -1.95 11.63
C ALA A 179 4.08 -2.66 12.97
N ILE A 180 3.64 -3.91 12.89
CA ILE A 180 3.18 -4.70 14.03
C ILE A 180 4.17 -5.85 14.25
N SER A 181 4.96 -5.78 15.31
CA SER A 181 6.04 -6.73 15.58
C SER A 181 6.45 -6.70 17.06
N PRO A 182 7.00 -7.80 17.62
CA PRO A 182 7.73 -7.74 18.89
C PRO A 182 8.91 -6.75 18.88
N PHE A 183 9.44 -6.44 17.68
CA PHE A 183 10.57 -5.53 17.48
C PHE A 183 10.13 -4.08 17.24
N SER A 184 8.84 -3.81 17.05
CA SER A 184 8.37 -2.44 16.81
C SER A 184 8.55 -1.57 18.06
N ARG A 185 9.03 -0.33 17.88
CA ARG A 185 9.04 0.66 18.95
C ARG A 185 7.63 0.92 19.46
N ARG A 186 7.36 0.57 20.72
CA ARG A 186 6.03 0.67 21.33
C ARG A 186 5.56 2.12 21.42
N GLY A 187 4.31 2.37 21.01
CA GLY A 187 3.66 3.68 21.12
C GLY A 187 4.35 4.79 20.31
N SER A 188 5.11 4.42 19.27
CA SER A 188 5.85 5.37 18.45
C SER A 188 5.12 5.68 17.15
N ILE A 189 5.41 6.86 16.60
CA ILE A 189 5.00 7.26 15.25
C ILE A 189 6.27 7.62 14.50
N ASP A 190 6.55 6.88 13.42
CA ASP A 190 7.68 7.17 12.56
C ASP A 190 7.32 8.25 11.51
N HIS A 191 8.21 9.21 11.34
CA HIS A 191 8.02 10.36 10.48
C HIS A 191 8.86 10.35 9.21
N ASP A 192 9.69 9.33 8.98
CA ASP A 192 10.50 9.19 7.77
C ASP A 192 9.59 9.09 6.55
N VAL A 193 10.07 9.59 5.41
CA VAL A 193 9.32 9.55 4.16
C VAL A 193 9.48 8.16 3.54
N MET A 194 8.36 7.50 3.30
CA MET A 194 8.29 6.11 2.81
C MET A 194 7.21 5.99 1.73
N ASP A 195 7.37 5.02 0.84
CA ASP A 195 6.34 4.53 -0.08
C ASP A 195 6.38 2.99 -0.14
N HIS A 196 5.66 2.37 -1.07
CA HIS A 196 5.66 0.91 -1.21
C HIS A 196 7.04 0.33 -1.52
N THR A 197 7.94 1.11 -2.11
CA THR A 197 9.31 0.66 -2.38
C THR A 197 10.16 0.57 -1.11
N SER A 198 9.75 1.22 -0.01
CA SER A 198 10.37 1.00 1.30
C SER A 198 10.15 -0.42 1.83
N ILE A 199 9.05 -1.09 1.47
CA ILE A 199 8.80 -2.50 1.82
C ILE A 199 9.84 -3.38 1.12
N LEU A 200 10.05 -3.13 -0.18
CA LEU A 200 11.06 -3.83 -0.97
C LEU A 200 12.46 -3.61 -0.40
N LYS A 201 12.81 -2.37 -0.05
CA LYS A 201 14.09 -2.04 0.58
C LYS A 201 14.29 -2.77 1.91
N PHE A 202 13.24 -2.87 2.74
CA PHE A 202 13.28 -3.61 3.99
C PHE A 202 13.54 -5.12 3.75
N ILE A 203 12.83 -5.74 2.80
CA ILE A 203 13.05 -7.14 2.39
C ILE A 203 14.49 -7.30 1.87
N ALA A 204 14.91 -6.46 0.93
CA ALA A 204 16.25 -6.54 0.34
C ALA A 204 17.35 -6.41 1.40
N ARG A 205 17.16 -5.54 2.39
CA ARG A 205 18.08 -5.42 3.53
C ARG A 205 18.11 -6.69 4.38
N ASN A 206 16.96 -7.27 4.71
CA ASN A 206 16.86 -8.44 5.58
C ASN A 206 17.53 -9.69 4.96
N TRP A 207 17.45 -9.84 3.63
CA TRP A 207 18.00 -11.01 2.92
C TRP A 207 19.21 -10.72 2.01
N ASN A 208 19.82 -9.53 2.14
CA ASN A 208 20.98 -9.10 1.34
C ASN A 208 20.76 -9.28 -0.18
N LEU A 209 19.66 -8.72 -0.67
CA LEU A 209 19.27 -8.68 -2.07
C LEU A 209 19.65 -7.33 -2.69
N PRO A 210 19.98 -7.29 -4.00
CA PRO A 210 20.19 -6.02 -4.70
C PRO A 210 18.85 -5.30 -4.92
N ALA A 211 18.87 -3.96 -4.98
CA ALA A 211 17.66 -3.21 -5.34
C ALA A 211 17.24 -3.53 -6.77
N LEU A 212 15.93 -3.66 -7.01
CA LEU A 212 15.33 -3.89 -8.34
C LEU A 212 15.39 -2.62 -9.19
N THR A 213 15.22 -1.45 -8.56
CA THR A 213 15.18 -0.16 -9.25
C THR A 213 15.95 0.94 -8.49
N PRO A 214 16.36 2.03 -9.17
CA PRO A 214 16.89 3.20 -8.47
C PRO A 214 15.90 3.81 -7.46
N ARG A 215 14.59 3.71 -7.71
CA ARG A 215 13.55 4.19 -6.81
C ARG A 215 13.58 3.42 -5.49
N GLU A 216 13.61 2.10 -5.53
CA GLU A 216 13.80 1.27 -4.34
C GLU A 216 15.14 1.57 -3.65
N ALA A 217 16.23 1.72 -4.42
CA ALA A 217 17.56 1.93 -3.85
C ALA A 217 17.62 3.19 -2.95
N LEU A 218 16.85 4.22 -3.29
CA LEU A 218 16.75 5.50 -2.56
C LEU A 218 15.65 5.53 -1.49
N ALA A 219 14.80 4.50 -1.41
CA ALA A 219 13.74 4.44 -0.42
C ALA A 219 14.28 4.26 1.00
N SER A 220 13.49 4.68 2.00
CA SER A 220 13.78 4.37 3.41
C SER A 220 13.76 2.85 3.62
N ASP A 221 14.68 2.33 4.43
CA ASP A 221 14.81 0.90 4.73
C ASP A 221 13.96 0.45 5.93
N MET A 222 13.09 1.33 6.45
CA MET A 222 12.17 1.08 7.57
C MET A 222 12.84 0.75 8.91
N MET A 223 14.17 0.76 9.01
CA MET A 223 14.88 0.35 10.22
C MET A 223 14.66 1.31 11.40
N SER A 224 14.27 2.55 11.13
CA SER A 224 13.88 3.53 12.13
C SER A 224 12.63 3.12 12.92
N ILE A 225 11.83 2.16 12.43
CA ILE A 225 10.59 1.71 13.08
C ILE A 225 10.86 0.66 14.17
N PHE A 226 11.96 -0.09 14.04
CA PHE A 226 12.23 -1.28 14.83
C PHE A 226 13.42 -1.09 15.78
N ASP A 227 13.33 -1.72 16.95
CA ASP A 227 14.42 -1.90 17.92
C ASP A 227 14.77 -3.39 17.98
N PHE A 228 15.53 -3.87 16.99
CA PHE A 228 16.00 -5.25 17.00
C PHE A 228 17.02 -5.46 18.13
N PRO A 229 16.92 -6.54 18.91
CA PRO A 229 17.92 -6.86 19.92
C PRO A 229 19.28 -7.01 19.25
N GLY A 230 20.26 -6.22 19.71
CA GLY A 230 21.62 -6.28 19.18
C GLY A 230 22.18 -7.69 19.34
N VAL A 231 22.73 -8.26 18.27
CA VAL A 231 23.58 -9.45 18.36
C VAL A 231 24.81 -9.05 19.19
N ASN A 232 24.80 -9.42 20.47
CA ASN A 232 25.94 -9.19 21.35
C ASN A 232 27.15 -9.97 20.82
N GLY A 233 28.11 -9.25 20.22
CA GLY A 233 29.50 -9.68 20.07
C GLY A 233 29.79 -10.70 18.97
N GLY A 234 29.97 -10.22 17.74
CA GLY A 234 30.59 -11.00 16.66
C GLY A 234 30.23 -10.46 15.29
N ASN A 235 31.12 -9.65 14.70
CA ASN A 235 31.04 -9.09 13.35
C ASN A 235 30.21 -9.89 12.32
N LEU A 236 29.01 -9.39 11.99
CA LEU A 236 28.41 -9.41 10.65
C LEU A 236 27.66 -8.10 10.31
N MET A 237 27.97 -6.99 11.01
CA MET A 237 27.54 -5.65 10.64
C MET A 237 28.75 -4.73 10.72
N GLY A 238 29.57 -4.77 9.66
CA GLY A 238 30.67 -3.85 9.47
C GLY A 238 30.15 -2.42 9.34
N SER A 239 30.12 -1.73 10.48
CA SER A 239 30.47 -0.32 10.67
C SER A 239 30.74 0.49 9.40
N SER A 240 29.68 1.03 8.81
CA SER A 240 29.61 2.38 8.25
C SER A 240 28.14 2.70 8.04
N LEU A 241 27.73 3.94 8.26
CA LEU A 241 26.34 4.42 8.23
C LEU A 241 25.52 4.13 9.51
N ARG A 242 26.01 4.66 10.64
CA ARG A 242 25.08 5.37 11.55
C ARG A 242 24.32 6.34 10.66
N GLY A 243 22.99 6.23 10.64
CA GLY A 243 22.10 6.99 9.75
C GLY A 243 22.61 8.39 9.47
N GLU A 244 23.16 8.58 8.27
CA GLU A 244 23.01 9.86 7.62
C GLU A 244 21.51 10.06 7.54
N ARG A 245 21.01 11.08 8.24
CA ARG A 245 19.72 11.64 7.89
C ARG A 245 19.87 12.02 6.42
N THR A 246 19.40 11.18 5.52
CA THR A 246 19.27 11.55 4.13
C THR A 246 18.18 12.59 4.11
N ASN A 247 18.58 13.85 4.28
CA ASN A 247 17.84 14.94 3.68
C ASN A 247 17.77 14.56 2.20
N ALA A 248 16.63 14.00 1.78
CA ALA A 248 16.33 13.90 0.37
C ALA A 248 16.65 15.28 -0.23
N PRO A 249 17.51 15.36 -1.25
CA PRO A 249 17.90 16.65 -1.79
C PRO A 249 16.62 17.38 -2.16
N ARG A 250 16.48 18.60 -1.64
CA ARG A 250 15.49 19.56 -2.13
C ARG A 250 15.89 19.81 -3.57
N LEU A 251 15.36 19.02 -4.51
CA LEU A 251 15.47 19.28 -5.93
C LEU A 251 14.76 20.62 -6.14
N GLN A 252 15.54 21.70 -6.11
CA GLN A 252 15.16 22.94 -6.75
C GLN A 252 14.96 22.56 -8.22
N ALA A 253 13.70 22.59 -8.65
CA ALA A 253 13.32 22.45 -10.03
C ALA A 253 13.87 23.65 -10.82
N GLU A 254 15.17 23.65 -11.11
CA GLU A 254 15.80 24.57 -12.05
C GLU A 254 16.63 23.75 -13.04
N ARG A 255 15.93 23.10 -13.96
CA ARG A 255 16.43 22.92 -15.33
C ARG A 255 15.22 22.87 -16.26
N ALA A 256 14.99 24.03 -16.89
CA ALA A 256 14.09 24.16 -18.01
C ALA A 256 14.46 23.14 -19.10
N TYR A 257 13.52 22.25 -19.42
CA TYR A 257 13.56 21.51 -20.68
C TYR A 257 12.60 22.16 -21.68
N PRO A 258 12.95 22.21 -22.98
CA PRO A 258 12.34 23.13 -23.93
C PRO A 258 10.87 22.78 -24.21
N SER A 259 10.02 23.79 -24.10
CA SER A 259 8.57 23.75 -24.32
C SER A 259 8.18 23.75 -25.81
N ASP A 260 8.81 22.92 -26.64
CA ASP A 260 8.62 22.97 -28.11
C ASP A 260 8.08 21.67 -28.75
N ILE A 261 7.61 20.69 -27.96
CA ILE A 261 7.09 19.42 -28.50
C ILE A 261 5.56 19.23 -28.30
N LEU A 262 4.82 20.27 -27.90
CA LEU A 262 3.33 20.20 -27.81
C LEU A 262 2.62 21.29 -28.64
N ARG A 263 3.23 21.70 -29.77
CA ARG A 263 2.60 22.61 -30.76
C ARG A 263 2.58 22.03 -32.17
N ARG A 264 2.22 20.76 -32.31
CA ARG A 264 1.63 20.17 -33.51
C ARG A 264 0.67 19.08 -33.04
N GLU A 265 -0.47 18.92 -33.70
CA GLU A 265 -1.68 18.21 -33.25
C GLU A 265 -2.64 19.11 -32.42
N GLY A 266 -3.39 19.95 -33.13
CA GLY A 266 -4.38 20.87 -32.55
C GLY A 266 -5.63 20.17 -32.02
N ILE A 267 -5.59 19.73 -30.77
CA ILE A 267 -6.78 19.31 -30.01
C ILE A 267 -6.72 19.97 -28.63
N GLY A 268 -7.38 21.13 -28.49
CA GLY A 268 -7.62 21.78 -27.20
C GLY A 268 -9.01 21.42 -26.66
N PRO A 269 -9.19 21.28 -25.34
CA PRO A 269 -10.51 20.99 -24.76
C PRO A 269 -11.40 22.23 -24.82
N SER A 270 -12.62 22.04 -25.35
CA SER A 270 -13.70 23.03 -25.31
C SER A 270 -14.23 23.19 -23.89
N VAL A 271 -13.96 24.33 -23.26
CA VAL A 271 -14.58 24.73 -22.00
C VAL A 271 -15.75 25.66 -22.34
N GLY A 272 -16.98 25.20 -22.12
CA GLY A 272 -18.18 26.04 -22.19
C GLY A 272 -18.32 26.89 -20.92
N PRO A 273 -19.00 28.06 -20.97
CA PRO A 273 -19.04 29.00 -19.85
C PRO A 273 -20.00 28.52 -18.76
N CYS A 274 -19.50 28.37 -17.52
CA CYS A 274 -20.33 28.32 -16.33
C CYS A 274 -20.77 29.75 -15.96
N GLY A 275 -22.08 29.94 -15.79
CA GLY A 275 -22.71 31.21 -15.44
C GLY A 275 -22.43 31.68 -14.02
N ASP A 276 -22.65 32.97 -13.84
CA ASP A 276 -22.40 33.76 -12.64
C ASP A 276 -23.13 33.24 -11.38
N ILE A 277 -22.41 33.20 -10.25
CA ILE A 277 -22.98 32.97 -8.91
C ILE A 277 -23.02 34.31 -8.17
N HIS A 278 -24.23 34.75 -7.84
CA HIS A 278 -24.54 35.92 -7.02
C HIS A 278 -23.97 35.80 -5.59
N PRO A 279 -23.40 36.87 -5.00
CA PRO A 279 -23.09 36.91 -3.57
C PRO A 279 -24.33 37.40 -2.80
N GLU A 280 -24.74 36.68 -1.75
CA GLU A 280 -25.45 37.16 -0.53
C GLU A 280 -26.06 35.94 0.19
N ALA A 281 -25.32 35.36 1.14
CA ALA A 281 -25.90 34.54 2.21
C ALA A 281 -25.06 34.74 3.49
N ARG A 282 -25.47 35.70 4.31
CA ARG A 282 -24.94 35.92 5.66
C ARG A 282 -25.57 34.90 6.61
N PHE A 283 -24.75 34.09 7.28
CA PHE A 283 -25.17 33.32 8.45
C PHE A 283 -24.83 34.08 9.73
N THR A 284 -25.87 34.51 10.47
CA THR A 284 -25.78 35.06 11.82
C THR A 284 -25.87 33.92 12.86
N LEU A 285 -24.88 33.82 13.74
CA LEU A 285 -24.93 32.98 14.94
C LEU A 285 -25.62 33.75 16.09
N SER A 286 -26.68 33.16 16.65
CA SER A 286 -27.31 33.63 17.89
C SER A 286 -27.01 32.65 19.03
N ARG A 287 -26.50 33.18 20.14
CA ARG A 287 -26.31 32.51 21.43
C ARG A 287 -27.61 32.49 22.25
N GLY A 288 -27.83 31.42 23.02
CA GLY A 288 -28.82 31.35 24.11
C GLY A 288 -29.26 29.90 24.36
N ASP A 289 -28.57 29.09 25.18
CA ASP A 289 -28.65 28.95 26.66
C ASP A 289 -29.62 27.82 27.12
N ARG A 290 -29.02 26.84 27.82
CA ARG A 290 -29.47 25.73 28.70
C ARG A 290 -30.95 25.31 28.76
N ARG A 291 -31.17 23.98 28.77
CA ARG A 291 -31.59 23.17 29.96
C ARG A 291 -31.72 21.67 29.64
N GLU A 292 -31.46 20.86 30.67
CA GLU A 292 -31.47 19.40 30.77
C GLU A 292 -32.83 18.75 30.45
N ALA A 293 -32.82 17.49 30.00
CA ALA A 293 -33.61 16.39 30.60
C ALA A 293 -33.29 15.03 29.95
N ARG A 294 -33.47 13.99 30.76
CA ARG A 294 -33.06 12.59 30.62
C ARG A 294 -34.21 11.70 30.08
N VAL A 295 -33.81 10.58 29.46
CA VAL A 295 -34.31 9.18 29.65
C VAL A 295 -35.56 8.66 28.88
N ASP A 296 -35.33 7.47 28.30
CA ASP A 296 -36.17 6.32 27.90
C ASP A 296 -37.33 6.43 26.90
N GLY A 297 -37.38 5.44 26.00
CA GLY A 297 -38.57 5.12 25.20
C GLY A 297 -38.35 4.18 24.03
N CYS A 298 -38.27 2.87 24.30
CA CYS A 298 -38.45 1.80 23.32
C CYS A 298 -39.93 1.69 22.92
N VAL A 299 -40.32 1.88 21.64
CA VAL A 299 -41.59 1.37 21.07
C VAL A 299 -41.43 1.01 19.59
N ARG A 300 -42.00 -0.15 19.23
CA ARG A 300 -42.08 -0.81 17.92
C ARG A 300 -43.05 -0.14 16.92
N ARG A 301 -42.79 -0.45 15.63
CA ARG A 301 -43.68 -0.65 14.47
C ARG A 301 -44.75 0.41 14.14
N ALA A 302 -44.71 0.86 12.89
CA ALA A 302 -45.90 1.00 12.06
C ALA A 302 -45.62 0.34 10.68
N VAL A 303 -46.64 -0.36 10.19
CA VAL A 303 -46.73 -1.05 8.89
C VAL A 303 -47.42 -0.09 7.89
N ASP A 304 -47.39 -0.48 6.60
CA ASP A 304 -48.23 -0.06 5.47
C ASP A 304 -47.88 1.30 4.81
N SER A 305 -47.93 1.48 3.49
CA SER A 305 -48.34 0.63 2.36
C SER A 305 -47.94 1.35 1.06
N GLY A 306 -47.69 0.60 -0.02
CA GLY A 306 -47.40 1.11 -1.36
C GLY A 306 -46.63 0.10 -2.21
#